data_AF-A6G7F1-F1
#
_entry.id   AF-A6G7F1-F1
#
_cell.length_a   1.000
_cell.length_b   1.000
_cell.length_c   1.000
_cell.angle_alpha   90.00
_cell.angle_beta   90.00
_cell.angle_gamma   90.00
#
_symmetry.space_group_name_H-M   'P 1'
#
loop_
_entity.id
_entity.type
_entity.pdbx_description
1 polymer ?
#
loop_
_entity_poly.entity_id
_entity_poly.type
_entity_poly.pdbx_seq_one_letter_code
_entity_poly.pdbx_strand_id
1 'polypeptide(L)'
;MPALVACSSCHRQYDASGYPVGGRFRCHCGEVVEIEALAALEAAVIRCPSCGAPRGEGHSCGRCGAQFEQFERDMASMCPACMTRVSDHARFCHHCGHGLTSEAQVGALSELPCPSCGGEQRMHERLFDSDRVMFECSRCAGLWLEIGTFTQTIAETEANARAGGGPVAWRPGTLEIRTEGLRRACPVCATEMPRRHFGKHSGVIVDYCVDHGVWLDVGELSHILEWIREGGLTQARKFNPNEDVTALPRPKRVVELPSGIETPKPTVLESMLDTLAKLLYPDHL
;
A
#
# COMPACT_ATOMS: atom_id res chain seq x y z
N MET A 1 12.48 -24.24 -4.65
CA MET A 1 11.45 -24.91 -5.50
C MET A 1 10.28 -23.95 -5.54
N PRO A 2 9.75 -23.57 -6.72
CA PRO A 2 8.74 -22.54 -6.76
C PRO A 2 7.49 -22.93 -5.98
N ALA A 3 7.08 -22.11 -5.01
CA ALA A 3 6.05 -22.47 -4.05
C ALA A 3 5.19 -21.28 -3.71
N LEU A 4 3.87 -21.41 -3.90
CA LEU A 4 2.91 -20.45 -3.37
C LEU A 4 2.33 -21.00 -2.07
N VAL A 5 2.27 -20.16 -1.06
CA VAL A 5 1.61 -20.47 0.22
C VAL A 5 0.51 -19.46 0.48
N ALA A 6 -0.63 -19.92 0.98
CA ALA A 6 -1.73 -19.06 1.38
C ALA A 6 -1.77 -18.91 2.90
N CYS A 7 -2.03 -17.70 3.38
CA CYS A 7 -2.32 -17.49 4.79
C CYS A 7 -3.62 -18.22 5.18
N SER A 8 -3.58 -18.98 6.27
CA SER A 8 -4.74 -19.69 6.81
C SER A 8 -5.86 -18.76 7.29
N SER A 9 -5.52 -17.53 7.68
CA SER A 9 -6.46 -16.53 8.22
C SER A 9 -7.12 -15.68 7.12
N CYS A 10 -6.32 -15.04 6.25
CA CYS A 10 -6.84 -14.09 5.25
C CYS A 10 -6.79 -14.60 3.81
N HIS A 11 -6.26 -15.81 3.58
CA HIS A 11 -6.13 -16.45 2.27
C HIS A 11 -5.26 -15.71 1.23
N ARG A 12 -4.54 -14.66 1.64
CA ARG A 12 -3.55 -13.99 0.81
C ARG A 12 -2.42 -14.96 0.46
N GLN A 13 -1.97 -14.94 -0.80
CA GLN A 13 -0.98 -15.86 -1.34
C GLN A 13 0.37 -15.18 -1.51
N TYR A 14 1.44 -15.88 -1.16
CA TYR A 14 2.80 -15.39 -1.23
C TYR A 14 3.68 -16.36 -2.01
N ASP A 15 4.61 -15.79 -2.77
CA ASP A 15 5.77 -16.54 -3.25
C ASP A 15 6.69 -16.90 -2.06
N ALA A 16 6.82 -18.20 -1.80
CA ALA A 16 7.68 -18.79 -0.79
C ALA A 16 8.93 -19.48 -1.39
N SER A 17 9.19 -19.28 -2.69
CA SER A 17 10.22 -20.02 -3.44
C SER A 17 11.65 -19.90 -2.88
N GLY A 18 11.97 -18.76 -2.26
CA GLY A 18 13.26 -18.50 -1.62
C GLY A 18 13.31 -18.73 -0.11
N TYR A 19 12.29 -19.35 0.49
CA TYR A 19 12.30 -19.72 1.90
C TYR A 19 12.59 -21.22 2.07
N PRO A 20 13.28 -21.62 3.16
CA PRO A 20 13.48 -23.03 3.47
C PRO A 20 12.18 -23.69 3.97
N VAL A 21 12.05 -25.01 3.75
CA VAL A 21 11.02 -25.83 4.40
C VAL A 21 11.19 -25.74 5.92
N GLY A 22 10.08 -25.57 6.66
CA GLY A 22 10.06 -25.24 8.08
C GLY A 22 10.31 -23.76 8.39
N GLY A 23 10.58 -22.94 7.36
CA GLY A 23 10.67 -21.49 7.48
C GLY A 23 9.34 -20.86 7.86
N ARG A 24 9.38 -19.66 8.45
CA ARG A 24 8.20 -18.92 8.87
C ARG A 24 8.30 -17.46 8.45
N PHE A 25 7.18 -16.86 8.06
CA PHE A 25 7.04 -15.42 7.85
C PHE A 25 5.70 -14.94 8.38
N ARG A 26 5.56 -13.63 8.58
CA ARG A 26 4.29 -13.04 9.03
C ARG A 26 3.50 -12.51 7.83
N CYS A 27 2.26 -12.95 7.72
CA CYS A 27 1.29 -12.44 6.75
C CYS A 27 0.89 -10.99 7.08
N HIS A 28 0.41 -10.24 6.08
CA HIS A 28 -0.23 -8.94 6.21
C HIS A 28 -1.32 -8.88 7.31
N CYS A 29 -2.13 -9.93 7.47
CA CYS A 29 -3.15 -9.96 8.52
C CYS A 29 -2.59 -10.21 9.94
N GLY A 30 -1.27 -10.38 10.09
CA GLY A 30 -0.59 -10.63 11.36
C GLY A 30 -0.37 -12.12 11.69
N GLU A 31 -1.02 -13.02 10.96
CA GLU A 31 -0.88 -14.48 11.11
C GLU A 31 0.54 -14.95 10.74
N VAL A 32 1.06 -15.95 11.46
CA VAL A 32 2.36 -16.54 11.13
C VAL A 32 2.13 -17.68 10.13
N VAL A 33 2.74 -17.57 8.95
CA VAL A 33 2.69 -18.59 7.90
C VAL A 33 3.93 -19.45 8.03
N GLU A 34 3.74 -20.76 8.20
CA GLU A 34 4.80 -21.77 8.17
C GLU A 34 4.87 -22.43 6.79
N ILE A 35 6.08 -22.69 6.32
CA ILE A 35 6.34 -23.23 5.00
C ILE A 35 6.53 -24.74 5.13
N GLU A 36 5.45 -25.47 4.88
CA GLU A 36 5.43 -26.92 4.92
C GLU A 36 6.02 -27.54 3.65
N ALA A 37 6.45 -28.80 3.76
CA ALA A 37 6.88 -29.57 2.60
C ALA A 37 5.66 -29.88 1.71
N LEU A 38 5.58 -29.21 0.56
CA LEU A 38 4.48 -29.42 -0.39
C LEU A 38 4.71 -30.68 -1.24
N ALA A 39 3.76 -31.62 -1.19
CA ALA A 39 3.73 -32.79 -2.06
C ALA A 39 2.81 -32.52 -3.27
N ALA A 40 3.36 -32.59 -4.47
CA ALA A 40 2.61 -32.34 -5.69
C ALA A 40 1.59 -33.46 -5.97
N LEU A 41 0.37 -33.06 -6.33
CA LEU A 41 -0.68 -33.96 -6.84
C LEU A 41 -0.92 -33.70 -8.33
N GLU A 42 -1.21 -34.75 -9.10
CA GLU A 42 -1.65 -34.60 -10.50
C GLU A 42 -3.14 -34.26 -10.60
N ALA A 43 -3.49 -33.40 -11.54
CA ALA A 43 -4.85 -32.91 -11.72
C ALA A 43 -5.74 -33.91 -12.46
N ALA A 44 -6.87 -34.31 -11.85
CA ALA A 44 -7.88 -35.17 -12.52
C ALA A 44 -8.85 -34.40 -13.43
N VAL A 45 -8.93 -33.06 -13.27
CA VAL A 45 -9.81 -32.17 -14.02
C VAL A 45 -8.97 -31.03 -14.59
N ILE A 46 -9.15 -30.68 -15.87
CA ILE A 46 -8.36 -29.63 -16.53
C ILE A 46 -9.26 -28.42 -16.85
N ARG A 47 -8.87 -27.27 -16.31
CA ARG A 47 -9.44 -25.94 -16.57
C ARG A 47 -8.40 -25.09 -17.30
N CYS A 48 -8.85 -24.00 -17.92
CA CYS A 48 -7.97 -23.01 -18.53
C CYS A 48 -7.18 -22.26 -17.44
N PRO A 49 -5.84 -22.28 -17.46
CA PRO A 49 -5.01 -21.56 -16.47
C PRO A 49 -5.13 -20.04 -16.56
N SER A 50 -5.61 -19.51 -17.68
CA SER A 50 -5.76 -18.07 -17.93
C SER A 50 -7.08 -17.49 -17.41
N CYS A 51 -8.20 -18.21 -17.60
CA CYS A 51 -9.54 -17.71 -17.28
C CYS A 51 -10.41 -18.62 -16.39
N GLY A 52 -9.91 -19.79 -15.98
CA GLY A 52 -10.60 -20.74 -15.08
C GLY A 52 -11.76 -21.52 -15.73
N ALA A 53 -12.08 -21.26 -17.00
CA ALA A 53 -13.11 -21.99 -17.73
C ALA A 53 -12.79 -23.48 -17.85
N PRO A 54 -13.80 -24.38 -17.87
CA PRO A 54 -13.57 -25.79 -18.21
C PRO A 54 -12.80 -25.91 -19.53
N ARG A 55 -11.79 -26.78 -19.59
CA ARG A 55 -11.07 -27.04 -20.83
C ARG A 55 -11.95 -27.90 -21.75
N GLY A 56 -12.18 -27.40 -22.96
CA GLY A 56 -12.74 -28.20 -24.05
C GLY A 56 -11.62 -28.89 -24.85
N GLU A 57 -11.99 -29.54 -25.94
CA GLU A 57 -11.02 -30.15 -26.86
C GLU A 57 -10.23 -29.07 -27.64
N GLY A 58 -8.97 -29.38 -27.97
CA GLY A 58 -8.09 -28.50 -28.75
C GLY A 58 -6.96 -27.83 -27.97
N HIS A 59 -6.15 -27.05 -28.70
CA HIS A 59 -4.90 -26.44 -28.23
C HIS A 59 -5.09 -25.04 -27.63
N SER A 60 -6.30 -24.49 -27.74
CA SER A 60 -6.64 -23.14 -27.29
C SER A 60 -7.95 -23.13 -26.51
N CYS A 61 -8.07 -22.22 -25.54
CA CYS A 61 -9.30 -22.03 -24.79
C CYS A 61 -10.39 -21.40 -25.66
N GLY A 62 -11.52 -22.09 -25.84
CA GLY A 62 -12.67 -21.54 -26.59
C GLY A 62 -13.33 -20.31 -25.96
N ARG A 63 -13.01 -19.96 -24.70
CA ARG A 63 -13.53 -18.75 -24.02
C ARG A 63 -12.62 -17.54 -24.20
N CYS A 64 -11.33 -17.68 -23.90
CA CYS A 64 -10.40 -16.55 -23.85
C CYS A 64 -9.27 -16.63 -24.89
N GLY A 65 -9.23 -17.67 -25.72
CA GLY A 65 -8.23 -17.84 -26.78
C GLY A 65 -6.83 -18.26 -26.30
N ALA A 66 -6.61 -18.44 -25.01
CA ALA A 66 -5.30 -18.80 -24.46
C ALA A 66 -4.80 -20.15 -24.99
N GLN A 67 -3.55 -20.22 -25.46
CA GLN A 67 -2.92 -21.45 -25.92
C GLN A 67 -2.43 -22.29 -24.73
N PHE A 68 -2.83 -23.56 -24.66
CA PHE A 68 -2.55 -24.41 -23.51
C PHE A 68 -1.08 -24.85 -23.42
N GLU A 69 -0.43 -25.03 -24.56
CA GLU A 69 0.98 -25.46 -24.68
C GLU A 69 1.95 -24.54 -23.96
N GLN A 70 1.64 -23.26 -23.85
CA GLN A 70 2.44 -22.30 -23.09
C GLN A 70 2.48 -22.67 -21.61
N PHE A 71 1.31 -22.97 -21.03
CA PHE A 71 1.16 -23.28 -19.60
C PHE A 71 1.61 -24.70 -19.25
N GLU A 72 1.61 -25.62 -20.23
CA GLU A 72 2.03 -27.01 -20.02
C GLU A 72 3.56 -27.15 -19.91
N ARG A 73 4.31 -26.17 -20.43
CA ARG A 73 5.79 -26.18 -20.41
C ARG A 73 6.40 -25.61 -19.14
N ASP A 74 5.66 -24.82 -18.36
CA ASP A 74 6.19 -24.02 -17.25
C ASP A 74 5.53 -24.32 -15.90
N MET A 75 5.18 -25.58 -15.64
CA MET A 75 4.51 -26.09 -14.41
C MET A 75 5.44 -26.19 -13.19
N ALA A 76 6.09 -25.10 -12.82
CA ALA A 76 7.09 -25.08 -11.74
C ALA A 76 6.50 -24.73 -10.36
N SER A 77 5.41 -23.97 -10.32
CA SER A 77 4.72 -23.53 -9.09
C SER A 77 3.73 -24.55 -8.55
N MET A 78 3.30 -24.40 -7.29
CA MET A 78 2.25 -25.23 -6.67
C MET A 78 1.07 -24.38 -6.24
N CYS A 79 -0.15 -24.86 -6.49
CA CYS A 79 -1.37 -24.21 -6.02
C CYS A 79 -1.50 -24.36 -4.49
N PRO A 80 -1.68 -23.28 -3.72
CA PRO A 80 -1.74 -23.36 -2.25
C PRO A 80 -3.03 -24.00 -1.73
N ALA A 81 -4.06 -24.13 -2.56
CA ALA A 81 -5.36 -24.67 -2.16
C ALA A 81 -5.46 -26.20 -2.33
N CYS A 82 -4.85 -26.76 -3.38
CA CYS A 82 -4.98 -28.17 -3.72
C CYS A 82 -3.63 -28.88 -4.00
N MET A 83 -2.53 -28.15 -3.89
CA MET A 83 -1.15 -28.64 -4.06
C MET A 83 -0.83 -29.23 -5.45
N THR A 84 -1.69 -29.02 -6.44
CA THR A 84 -1.39 -29.35 -7.83
C THR A 84 -0.32 -28.42 -8.36
N ARG A 85 0.62 -28.94 -9.17
CA ARG A 85 1.53 -28.10 -9.94
C ARG A 85 0.77 -27.19 -10.90
N VAL A 86 1.22 -25.96 -11.05
CA VAL A 86 0.61 -24.95 -11.92
C VAL A 86 1.71 -24.17 -12.62
N SER A 87 1.36 -23.58 -13.75
CA SER A 87 2.24 -22.66 -14.47
C SER A 87 2.53 -21.43 -13.61
N ASP A 88 3.75 -20.90 -13.68
CA ASP A 88 4.14 -19.64 -13.02
C ASP A 88 3.32 -18.44 -13.54
N HIS A 89 2.72 -18.58 -14.73
CA HIS A 89 1.89 -17.56 -15.36
C HIS A 89 0.38 -17.86 -15.24
N ALA A 90 0.00 -18.91 -14.52
CA ALA A 90 -1.41 -19.26 -14.32
C ALA A 90 -2.11 -18.22 -13.43
N ARG A 91 -3.27 -17.73 -13.85
CA ARG A 91 -4.18 -16.91 -13.03
C ARG A 91 -5.19 -17.75 -12.27
N PHE A 92 -5.39 -19.00 -12.69
CA PHE A 92 -6.28 -19.97 -12.06
C PHE A 92 -5.62 -21.35 -12.04
N CYS A 93 -5.81 -22.09 -10.97
CA CYS A 93 -5.38 -23.49 -10.91
C CYS A 93 -6.18 -24.31 -11.92
N HIS A 94 -5.50 -25.05 -12.79
CA HIS A 94 -6.15 -25.90 -13.79
C HIS A 94 -6.94 -27.06 -13.14
N HIS A 95 -6.57 -27.46 -11.92
CA HIS A 95 -7.26 -28.53 -11.19
C HIS A 95 -8.50 -28.02 -10.45
N CYS A 96 -8.30 -27.18 -9.44
CA CYS A 96 -9.39 -26.77 -8.53
C CYS A 96 -10.07 -25.45 -8.93
N GLY A 97 -9.51 -24.70 -9.88
CA GLY A 97 -10.04 -23.39 -10.29
C GLY A 97 -9.78 -22.25 -9.31
N HIS A 98 -8.98 -22.46 -8.26
CA HIS A 98 -8.58 -21.41 -7.32
C HIS A 98 -7.83 -20.30 -8.05
N GLY A 99 -8.19 -19.03 -7.79
CA GLY A 99 -7.47 -17.88 -8.34
C GLY A 99 -6.04 -17.86 -7.80
N LEU A 100 -5.07 -17.69 -8.69
CA LEU A 100 -3.65 -17.61 -8.35
C LEU A 100 -3.24 -16.16 -8.52
N THR A 101 -2.93 -15.53 -7.39
CA THR A 101 -2.46 -14.14 -7.33
C THR A 101 -1.31 -14.11 -6.35
N SER A 102 -0.11 -14.38 -6.84
CA SER A 102 1.09 -14.34 -6.00
C SER A 102 1.55 -12.89 -5.85
N GLU A 103 1.57 -12.40 -4.61
CA GLU A 103 2.43 -11.26 -4.30
C GLU A 103 3.89 -11.71 -4.41
N ALA A 104 4.81 -10.78 -4.69
CA ALA A 104 6.24 -11.05 -4.56
C ALA A 104 6.55 -11.60 -3.16
N GLN A 105 7.71 -12.25 -2.98
CA GLN A 105 8.18 -12.68 -1.66
C GLN A 105 7.91 -11.59 -0.62
N VAL A 106 7.50 -12.00 0.60
CA VAL A 106 7.50 -11.10 1.75
C VAL A 106 8.95 -10.67 1.96
N GLY A 107 9.32 -9.57 1.32
CA GLY A 107 10.63 -8.94 1.47
C GLY A 107 10.91 -8.58 2.93
N ALA A 108 12.19 -8.34 3.21
CA ALA A 108 12.74 -8.32 4.55
C ALA A 108 11.99 -7.37 5.48
N LEU A 109 11.82 -7.77 6.74
CA LEU A 109 11.31 -6.87 7.76
C LEU A 109 12.36 -5.77 7.97
N SER A 110 11.96 -4.51 7.80
CA SER A 110 12.83 -3.35 8.03
C SER A 110 12.69 -2.83 9.46
N GLU A 111 13.62 -1.99 9.89
CA GLU A 111 13.51 -1.27 11.18
C GLU A 111 12.59 -0.05 11.12
N LEU A 112 12.08 0.32 9.94
CA LEU A 112 11.24 1.50 9.78
C LEU A 112 9.84 1.25 10.36
N PRO A 113 9.37 2.09 11.30
CA PRO A 113 8.02 1.98 11.84
C PRO A 113 6.98 2.50 10.84
N CYS A 114 5.75 1.98 10.88
CA CYS A 114 4.65 2.47 10.07
C CYS A 114 4.09 3.77 10.65
N PRO A 115 4.13 4.91 9.91
CA PRO A 115 3.61 6.18 10.38
C PRO A 115 2.09 6.18 10.67
N SER A 116 1.34 5.28 10.03
CA SER A 116 -0.11 5.17 10.18
C SER A 116 -0.53 4.20 11.29
N CYS A 117 0.20 3.08 11.46
CA CYS A 117 -0.13 2.07 12.47
C CYS A 117 0.53 2.32 13.84
N GLY A 118 1.55 3.17 13.91
CA GLY A 118 2.29 3.49 15.13
C GLY A 118 3.66 2.81 15.23
N GLY A 119 4.43 3.23 16.25
CA GLY A 119 5.86 2.93 16.40
C GLY A 119 6.25 1.46 16.61
N GLU A 120 5.30 0.58 16.95
CA GLU A 120 5.56 -0.87 17.12
C GLU A 120 5.46 -1.64 15.80
N GLN A 121 4.69 -1.15 14.84
CA GLN A 121 4.49 -1.84 13.57
C GLN A 121 5.68 -1.56 12.64
N ARG A 122 6.48 -2.58 12.32
CA ARG A 122 7.54 -2.49 11.32
C ARG A 122 7.01 -2.66 9.90
N MET A 123 7.59 -1.92 8.97
CA MET A 123 7.33 -2.06 7.54
C MET A 123 8.28 -3.09 6.94
N HIS A 124 7.89 -3.66 5.81
CA HIS A 124 8.76 -4.55 5.06
C HIS A 124 9.35 -3.87 3.84
N GLU A 125 10.63 -4.10 3.60
CA GLU A 125 11.32 -3.69 2.40
C GLU A 125 10.86 -4.53 1.20
N ARG A 126 10.60 -3.86 0.07
CA ARG A 126 10.12 -4.45 -1.18
C ARG A 126 10.91 -3.85 -2.33
N LEU A 127 11.19 -4.65 -3.34
CA LEU A 127 11.57 -4.11 -4.64
C LEU A 127 10.36 -3.39 -5.23
N PHE A 128 10.54 -2.10 -5.50
CA PHE A 128 9.57 -1.27 -6.20
C PHE A 128 9.61 -1.54 -7.71
N ASP A 129 10.83 -1.69 -8.24
CA ASP A 129 11.16 -2.19 -9.56
C ASP A 129 12.54 -2.87 -9.56
N SER A 130 13.26 -2.85 -10.68
CA SER A 130 14.55 -3.54 -10.83
C SER A 130 15.64 -3.10 -9.85
N ASP A 131 15.63 -1.85 -9.40
CA ASP A 131 16.73 -1.25 -8.66
C ASP A 131 16.29 -0.32 -7.53
N ARG A 132 15.00 0.01 -7.44
CA ARG A 132 14.46 0.86 -6.38
C ARG A 132 13.71 0.04 -5.34
N VAL A 133 13.77 0.49 -4.10
CA VAL A 133 13.07 -0.12 -2.98
C VAL A 133 11.93 0.77 -2.48
N MET A 134 10.90 0.14 -1.93
CA MET A 134 9.86 0.78 -1.14
C MET A 134 9.65 0.02 0.17
N PHE A 135 9.01 0.64 1.13
CA PHE A 135 8.64 -0.01 2.38
C PHE A 135 7.12 -0.08 2.51
N GLU A 136 6.60 -1.27 2.74
CA GLU A 136 5.16 -1.57 2.80
C GLU A 136 4.79 -1.98 4.23
N CYS A 137 3.76 -1.37 4.79
CA CYS A 137 3.20 -1.81 6.06
C CYS A 137 2.31 -3.04 5.86
N SER A 138 2.66 -4.13 6.52
CA SER A 138 1.89 -5.37 6.43
C SER A 138 0.46 -5.24 6.96
N ARG A 139 0.21 -4.34 7.93
CA ARG A 139 -1.10 -4.14 8.56
C ARG A 139 -2.06 -3.25 7.78
N CYS A 140 -1.60 -2.08 7.32
CA CYS A 140 -2.47 -1.09 6.66
C CYS A 140 -2.26 -0.98 5.15
N ALA A 141 -1.31 -1.73 4.58
CA ALA A 141 -0.93 -1.66 3.16
C ALA A 141 -0.52 -0.25 2.68
N GLY A 142 -0.07 0.61 3.62
CA GLY A 142 0.51 1.91 3.29
C GLY A 142 1.97 1.77 2.89
N LEU A 143 2.43 2.71 2.07
CA LEU A 143 3.73 2.70 1.42
C LEU A 143 4.58 3.89 1.88
N TRP A 144 5.85 3.63 2.12
CA TRP A 144 6.89 4.65 2.28
C TRP A 144 7.85 4.54 1.10
N LEU A 145 7.94 5.63 0.32
CA LEU A 145 8.89 5.77 -0.78
C LEU A 145 9.92 6.83 -0.39
N GLU A 146 11.19 6.53 -0.62
CA GLU A 146 12.24 7.55 -0.56
C GLU A 146 11.96 8.67 -1.57
N ILE A 147 12.43 9.89 -1.26
CA ILE A 147 12.14 11.06 -2.08
C ILE A 147 12.58 10.90 -3.54
N GLY A 148 13.76 10.30 -3.75
CA GLY A 148 14.29 10.03 -5.09
C GLY A 148 13.41 9.04 -5.86
N THR A 149 13.04 7.92 -5.23
CA THR A 149 12.15 6.91 -5.81
C THR A 149 10.79 7.49 -6.17
N PHE A 150 10.19 8.29 -5.27
CA PHE A 150 8.91 8.94 -5.53
C PHE A 150 9.01 9.89 -6.73
N THR A 151 9.93 10.86 -6.70
CA THR A 151 10.08 11.85 -7.78
C THR A 151 10.36 11.19 -9.13
N GLN A 152 11.21 10.17 -9.17
CA GLN A 152 11.55 9.46 -10.39
C GLN A 152 10.36 8.66 -10.96
N THR A 153 9.59 7.98 -10.09
CA THR A 153 8.38 7.23 -10.49
C THR A 153 7.36 8.15 -11.18
N ILE A 154 7.16 9.35 -10.62
CA ILE A 154 6.26 10.35 -11.18
C ILE A 154 6.76 10.83 -12.55
N ALA A 155 8.06 11.15 -12.66
CA ALA A 155 8.67 11.61 -13.91
C ALA A 155 8.59 10.56 -15.03
N GLU A 156 8.89 9.29 -14.72
CA GLU A 156 8.80 8.18 -15.66
C GLU A 156 7.35 7.93 -16.12
N THR A 157 6.40 7.98 -15.19
CA THR A 157 4.97 7.82 -15.52
C THR A 157 4.49 8.94 -16.44
N GLU A 158 4.91 10.18 -16.19
CA GLU A 158 4.60 11.31 -17.06
C GLU A 158 5.23 11.16 -18.45
N ALA A 159 6.50 10.75 -18.53
CA ALA A 159 7.18 10.52 -19.80
C ALA A 159 6.49 9.43 -20.62
N ASN A 160 6.14 8.31 -19.97
CA ASN A 160 5.42 7.21 -20.60
C ASN A 160 4.01 7.62 -21.08
N ALA A 161 3.29 8.42 -20.29
CA ALA A 161 1.99 8.95 -20.70
C ALA A 161 2.09 9.81 -21.96
N ARG A 162 3.12 10.67 -22.06
CA ARG A 162 3.37 11.50 -23.26
C ARG A 162 3.77 10.68 -24.48
N ALA A 163 4.44 9.55 -24.28
CA ALA A 163 4.81 8.62 -25.35
C ALA A 163 3.65 7.75 -25.85
N GLY A 164 2.43 7.92 -25.31
CA GLY A 164 1.26 7.14 -25.71
C GLY A 164 1.22 5.74 -25.09
N GLY A 165 1.89 5.53 -23.95
CA GLY A 165 1.75 4.31 -23.16
C GLY A 165 0.28 4.08 -22.80
N GLY A 166 -0.28 2.95 -23.23
CA GLY A 166 -1.67 2.61 -22.99
C GLY A 166 -1.99 2.43 -21.50
N PRO A 167 -3.28 2.52 -21.10
CA PRO A 167 -3.68 2.33 -19.72
C PRO A 167 -3.27 0.93 -19.25
N VAL A 168 -2.56 0.85 -18.12
CA VAL A 168 -2.36 -0.41 -17.43
C VAL A 168 -3.69 -0.74 -16.77
N ALA A 169 -4.30 -1.87 -17.12
CA ALA A 169 -5.59 -2.29 -16.58
C ALA A 169 -5.48 -2.57 -15.06
N TRP A 170 -5.61 -1.52 -14.25
CA TRP A 170 -5.81 -1.60 -12.81
C TRP A 170 -7.30 -1.45 -12.52
N ARG A 171 -7.87 -2.39 -11.75
CA ARG A 171 -9.26 -2.28 -11.30
C ARG A 171 -9.26 -1.50 -9.99
N PRO A 172 -9.96 -0.35 -9.90
CA PRO A 172 -10.12 0.34 -8.64
C PRO A 172 -10.86 -0.56 -7.66
N GLY A 173 -10.22 -0.90 -6.55
CA GLY A 173 -10.97 -1.14 -5.33
C GLY A 173 -11.57 0.19 -4.89
N THR A 174 -12.81 0.20 -4.43
CA THR A 174 -13.41 1.36 -3.76
C THR A 174 -12.57 1.65 -2.52
N LEU A 175 -11.68 2.64 -2.61
CA LEU A 175 -10.80 3.02 -1.52
C LEU A 175 -11.53 4.01 -0.62
N GLU A 176 -11.89 3.56 0.57
CA GLU A 176 -12.15 4.47 1.67
C GLU A 176 -10.81 5.11 2.08
N ILE A 177 -10.54 6.30 1.56
CA ILE A 177 -9.36 7.09 1.95
C ILE A 177 -9.53 7.46 3.43
N ARG A 178 -8.78 6.79 4.31
CA ARG A 178 -8.79 7.09 5.75
C ARG A 178 -8.12 8.45 5.97
N THR A 179 -8.93 9.49 6.07
CA THR A 179 -8.49 10.89 6.07
C THR A 179 -8.32 11.52 7.45
N GLU A 180 -8.56 10.78 8.53
CA GLU A 180 -8.76 11.39 9.85
C GLU A 180 -7.45 11.66 10.62
N GLY A 181 -7.04 12.93 10.56
CA GLY A 181 -6.64 13.75 11.73
C GLY A 181 -5.31 13.48 12.43
N LEU A 182 -4.66 12.34 12.26
CA LEU A 182 -3.39 12.07 12.94
C LEU A 182 -2.20 12.69 12.21
N ARG A 183 -1.41 13.46 12.97
CA ARG A 183 -0.10 13.95 12.55
C ARG A 183 0.87 12.77 12.55
N ARG A 184 1.45 12.48 11.38
CA ARG A 184 2.34 11.34 11.17
C ARG A 184 3.79 11.76 11.36
N ALA A 185 4.58 10.92 12.00
CA ALA A 185 6.02 11.12 12.15
C ALA A 185 6.77 10.43 11.01
N CYS A 186 7.84 11.05 10.51
CA CYS A 186 8.73 10.44 9.54
C CYS A 186 9.34 9.16 10.13
N PRO A 187 9.30 8.02 9.42
CA PRO A 187 9.85 6.77 9.93
C PRO A 187 11.38 6.79 10.06
N VAL A 188 12.06 7.75 9.43
CA VAL A 188 13.53 7.90 9.44
C VAL A 188 13.99 8.87 10.53
N CYS A 189 13.43 10.10 10.58
CA CYS A 189 13.89 11.14 11.51
C CYS A 189 12.91 11.51 12.62
N ALA A 190 11.74 10.87 12.68
CA ALA A 190 10.65 11.15 13.63
C ALA A 190 10.04 12.56 13.57
N THR A 191 10.50 13.45 12.69
CA THR A 191 9.90 14.77 12.47
C THR A 191 8.48 14.64 11.94
N GLU A 192 7.58 15.51 12.42
CA GLU A 192 6.20 15.60 11.94
C GLU A 192 6.17 15.89 10.43
N MET A 193 5.40 15.08 9.70
CA MET A 193 5.27 15.21 8.25
C MET A 193 4.10 16.14 7.90
N PRO A 194 4.34 17.26 7.20
CA PRO A 194 3.26 18.04 6.62
C PRO A 194 2.43 17.23 5.62
N ARG A 195 1.12 17.54 5.59
CA ARG A 195 0.17 17.02 4.61
C ARG A 195 0.01 17.99 3.45
N ARG A 196 0.01 17.48 2.22
CA ARG A 196 -0.19 18.31 1.02
C ARG A 196 -1.02 17.55 -0.02
N HIS A 197 -1.95 18.26 -0.65
CA HIS A 197 -2.63 17.75 -1.84
C HIS A 197 -1.62 17.51 -2.97
N PHE A 198 -1.60 16.29 -3.52
CA PHE A 198 -0.74 15.95 -4.65
C PHE A 198 -1.33 16.51 -5.95
N GLY A 199 -1.09 17.79 -6.22
CA GLY A 199 -1.74 18.47 -7.34
C GLY A 199 -3.23 18.71 -7.06
N LYS A 200 -3.72 19.89 -7.47
CA LYS A 200 -5.01 20.42 -7.04
C LYS A 200 -6.24 19.54 -7.35
N HIS A 201 -6.14 18.65 -8.34
CA HIS A 201 -7.27 17.86 -8.87
C HIS A 201 -7.08 16.34 -8.78
N SER A 202 -6.01 15.84 -8.15
CA SER A 202 -5.84 14.38 -7.96
C SER A 202 -6.74 13.81 -6.86
N GLY A 203 -7.19 14.66 -5.92
CA GLY A 203 -7.91 14.20 -4.73
C GLY A 203 -7.05 13.46 -3.70
N VAL A 204 -5.74 13.30 -3.93
CA VAL A 204 -4.82 12.58 -3.03
C VAL A 204 -4.10 13.55 -2.10
N ILE A 205 -3.94 13.19 -0.82
CA ILE A 205 -3.20 13.98 0.18
C ILE A 205 -2.03 13.14 0.67
N VAL A 206 -0.82 13.58 0.35
CA VAL A 206 0.40 12.89 0.79
C VAL A 206 0.94 13.50 2.08
N ASP A 207 1.48 12.66 2.95
CA ASP A 207 2.33 13.07 4.08
C ASP A 207 3.78 12.95 3.64
N TYR A 208 4.60 13.98 3.88
CA TYR A 208 5.99 13.95 3.40
C TYR A 208 7.01 14.48 4.41
N CYS A 209 8.21 13.91 4.34
CA CYS A 209 9.41 14.45 4.93
C CYS A 209 10.30 14.99 3.81
N VAL A 210 10.65 16.27 3.89
CA VAL A 210 11.46 16.97 2.86
C VAL A 210 12.80 16.28 2.61
N ASP A 211 13.39 15.68 3.63
CA ASP A 211 14.74 15.12 3.54
C ASP A 211 14.74 13.61 3.25
N HIS A 212 13.63 12.89 3.49
CA HIS A 212 13.64 11.42 3.47
C HIS A 212 12.65 10.79 2.47
N GLY A 213 11.42 11.29 2.36
CA GLY A 213 10.44 10.58 1.55
C GLY A 213 8.98 10.94 1.77
N VAL A 214 8.12 10.11 1.19
CA VAL A 214 6.67 10.31 1.13
C VAL A 214 5.96 9.07 1.65
N TRP A 215 4.99 9.30 2.53
CA TRP A 215 4.04 8.30 2.96
C TRP A 215 2.78 8.38 2.10
N LEU A 216 2.31 7.22 1.66
CA LEU A 216 1.12 7.03 0.84
C LEU A 216 0.25 5.98 1.53
N ASP A 217 -1.00 6.33 1.82
CA ASP A 217 -1.97 5.35 2.28
C ASP A 217 -2.30 4.36 1.15
N VAL A 218 -2.94 3.25 1.52
CA VAL A 218 -3.28 2.18 0.58
C VAL A 218 -3.95 2.76 -0.68
N GLY A 219 -3.41 2.41 -1.84
CA GLY A 219 -3.94 2.80 -3.15
C GLY A 219 -3.75 4.26 -3.58
N GLU A 220 -3.22 5.15 -2.73
CA GLU A 220 -2.94 6.54 -3.11
C GLU A 220 -1.91 6.63 -4.24
N LEU A 221 -0.86 5.81 -4.19
CA LEU A 221 0.14 5.76 -5.26
C LEU A 221 -0.50 5.39 -6.59
N SER A 222 -1.32 4.33 -6.62
CA SER A 222 -2.01 3.89 -7.84
C SER A 222 -2.88 5.00 -8.42
N HIS A 223 -3.62 5.72 -7.57
CA HIS A 223 -4.45 6.84 -7.98
C HIS A 223 -3.60 8.00 -8.56
N ILE A 224 -2.49 8.35 -7.90
CA ILE A 224 -1.54 9.35 -8.42
C ILE A 224 -1.06 8.96 -9.83
N LEU A 225 -0.61 7.72 -10.01
CA LEU A 225 -0.08 7.27 -11.30
C LEU A 225 -1.14 7.26 -12.39
N GLU A 226 -2.38 6.88 -12.08
CA GLU A 226 -3.48 6.91 -13.03
C GLU A 226 -3.82 8.35 -13.45
N TRP A 227 -3.97 9.25 -12.47
CA TRP A 227 -4.21 10.67 -12.75
C TRP A 227 -3.12 11.29 -13.62
N ILE A 228 -1.86 10.87 -13.46
CA ILE A 228 -0.75 11.29 -14.33
C ILE A 228 -0.93 10.78 -15.77
N ARG A 229 -1.30 9.50 -15.93
CA ARG A 229 -1.55 8.90 -17.27
C ARG A 229 -2.67 9.60 -18.02
N GLU A 230 -3.71 10.04 -17.30
CA GLU A 230 -4.80 10.85 -17.85
C GLU A 230 -4.38 12.31 -18.19
N GLY A 231 -3.11 12.65 -18.00
CA GLY A 231 -2.57 13.97 -18.30
C GLY A 231 -2.75 14.98 -17.18
N GLY A 232 -3.04 14.53 -15.95
CA GLY A 232 -3.28 15.37 -14.79
C GLY A 232 -2.17 16.38 -14.51
N LEU A 233 -0.90 15.98 -14.62
CA LEU A 233 0.24 16.92 -14.45
C LEU A 233 0.28 17.99 -15.54
N THR A 234 -0.07 17.65 -16.78
CA THR A 234 -0.15 18.63 -17.87
C THR A 234 -1.25 19.64 -17.58
N GLN A 235 -2.40 19.19 -17.07
CA GLN A 235 -3.49 20.06 -16.66
C GLN A 235 -3.07 20.95 -15.47
N ALA A 236 -2.46 20.39 -14.44
CA ALA A 236 -1.97 21.13 -13.28
C ALA A 236 -1.00 22.26 -13.67
N ARG A 237 -0.03 21.99 -14.56
CA ARG A 237 0.90 23.00 -15.07
C ARG A 237 0.23 24.08 -15.92
N LYS A 238 -0.88 23.78 -16.62
CA LYS A 238 -1.67 24.82 -17.31
C LYS A 238 -2.35 25.77 -16.31
N PHE A 239 -2.84 25.25 -15.19
CA PHE A 239 -3.46 26.07 -14.15
C PHE A 239 -2.44 26.87 -13.33
N ASN A 240 -1.27 26.30 -13.06
CA ASN A 240 -0.19 26.98 -12.36
C ASN A 240 1.19 26.55 -12.92
N PRO A 241 1.76 27.31 -13.88
CA PRO A 241 3.03 26.95 -14.52
C PRO A 241 4.23 26.86 -13.58
N ASN A 242 4.16 27.56 -12.45
CA ASN A 242 5.22 27.57 -11.43
C ASN A 242 5.01 26.51 -10.34
N GLU A 243 3.91 25.75 -10.38
CA GLU A 243 3.69 24.67 -9.44
C GLU A 243 4.49 23.44 -9.83
N ASP A 244 5.51 23.16 -9.02
CA ASP A 244 6.09 21.83 -8.98
C ASP A 244 5.27 20.97 -8.01
N VAL A 245 4.49 20.06 -8.61
CA VAL A 245 3.66 19.07 -7.89
C VAL A 245 4.53 18.03 -7.18
N THR A 246 5.75 17.81 -7.68
CA THR A 246 6.73 16.88 -7.11
C THR A 246 7.66 17.52 -6.08
N ALA A 247 7.77 18.86 -6.09
CA ALA A 247 8.50 19.56 -5.04
C ALA A 247 7.83 19.29 -3.69
N LEU A 248 8.63 18.94 -2.69
CA LEU A 248 8.20 18.75 -1.31
C LEU A 248 8.76 19.92 -0.49
N PRO A 249 8.10 21.10 -0.50
CA PRO A 249 8.66 22.31 0.08
C PRO A 249 8.74 22.21 1.60
N ARG A 250 9.75 22.82 2.20
CA ARG A 250 9.78 22.98 3.65
C ARG A 250 8.53 23.77 4.07
N PRO A 251 7.75 23.29 5.05
CA PRO A 251 6.61 24.05 5.54
C PRO A 251 7.13 25.41 6.01
N LYS A 252 6.50 26.50 5.55
CA LYS A 252 6.81 27.83 6.04
C LYS A 252 6.59 27.77 7.56
N ARG A 253 7.65 28.02 8.34
CA ARG A 253 7.62 28.07 9.81
C ARG A 253 6.26 28.61 10.24
N VAL A 254 5.51 27.82 11.02
CA VAL A 254 4.37 28.38 11.75
C VAL A 254 4.97 29.55 12.52
N VAL A 255 4.49 30.76 12.24
CA VAL A 255 4.88 31.95 12.98
C VAL A 255 4.73 31.58 14.44
N GLU A 256 5.82 31.61 15.21
CA GLU A 256 5.73 31.47 16.66
C GLU A 256 4.67 32.48 17.11
N LEU A 257 3.56 31.99 17.67
CA LEU A 257 2.61 32.87 18.33
C LEU A 257 3.43 33.73 19.28
N PRO A 258 3.29 35.07 19.24
CA PRO A 258 4.06 35.94 20.10
C PRO A 258 3.90 35.45 21.53
N SER A 259 5.01 35.10 22.15
CA SER A 259 5.13 34.78 23.57
C SER A 259 4.73 36.03 24.37
N GLY A 260 3.43 36.19 24.60
CA GLY A 260 2.90 37.42 25.17
C GLY A 260 1.38 37.54 25.22
N ILE A 261 0.63 36.44 25.24
CA ILE A 261 -0.73 36.51 25.81
C ILE A 261 -0.52 36.45 27.32
N GLU A 262 -0.56 37.62 27.97
CA GLU A 262 -0.74 37.68 29.42
C GLU A 262 -1.92 36.79 29.80
N THR A 263 -1.66 35.77 30.61
CA THR A 263 -2.72 35.03 31.28
C THR A 263 -3.63 36.05 31.98
N PRO A 264 -4.96 36.07 31.73
CA PRO A 264 -5.85 36.93 32.49
C PRO A 264 -5.68 36.61 33.97
N LYS A 265 -5.43 37.64 34.79
CA LYS A 265 -5.23 37.52 36.24
C LYS A 265 -6.34 36.65 36.86
N PRO A 266 -6.01 35.76 37.81
CA PRO A 266 -6.97 34.88 38.43
C PRO A 266 -7.80 35.66 39.45
N THR A 267 -8.78 36.46 39.00
CA THR A 267 -9.65 37.21 39.91
C THR A 267 -11.11 37.28 39.49
N VAL A 268 -11.57 36.39 38.60
CA VAL A 268 -13.00 36.27 38.27
C VAL A 268 -13.53 34.84 38.46
N LEU A 269 -12.69 33.81 38.31
CA LEU A 269 -13.13 32.42 38.51
C LEU A 269 -13.33 32.08 40.00
N GLU A 270 -12.47 32.61 40.87
CA GLU A 270 -12.59 32.41 42.32
C GLU A 270 -13.81 33.14 42.91
N SER A 271 -14.16 34.33 42.40
CA SER A 271 -15.34 35.06 42.87
C SER A 271 -16.66 34.42 42.41
N MET A 272 -16.67 33.78 41.23
CA MET A 272 -17.85 33.06 40.73
C MET A 272 -18.09 31.74 41.47
N LEU A 273 -17.02 31.01 41.83
CA LEU A 273 -17.13 29.79 42.62
C LEU A 273 -17.62 30.06 44.06
N ASP A 274 -17.15 31.15 44.67
CA ASP A 274 -17.57 31.54 46.02
C ASP A 274 -19.04 32.04 46.05
N THR A 275 -19.50 32.69 44.97
CA THR A 275 -20.90 33.10 44.81
C THR A 275 -21.83 31.90 44.56
N LEU A 276 -21.37 30.90 43.78
CA LEU A 276 -22.13 29.66 43.54
C LEU A 276 -22.22 28.78 44.79
N ALA A 277 -21.17 28.70 45.61
CA ALA A 277 -21.20 27.96 46.87
C ALA A 277 -22.22 28.53 47.86
N LYS A 278 -22.33 29.87 47.95
CA LYS A 278 -23.29 30.58 48.81
C LYS A 278 -24.75 30.47 48.33
N LEU A 279 -24.97 30.26 47.03
CA LEU A 279 -26.30 30.06 46.45
C LEU A 279 -26.79 28.61 46.53
N LEU A 280 -25.88 27.63 46.60
CA LEU A 280 -26.21 26.21 46.61
C LEU A 280 -26.33 25.62 48.02
N TYR A 281 -25.80 26.26 49.06
CA TYR A 281 -25.90 25.83 50.46
C TYR A 281 -26.10 27.02 51.42
N PRO A 282 -27.34 27.53 51.58
CA PRO A 282 -27.59 28.76 52.35
C PRO A 282 -27.56 28.60 53.89
N ASP A 283 -27.52 27.38 54.43
CA ASP A 283 -27.60 27.17 55.89
C ASP A 283 -26.53 26.22 56.40
N HIS A 284 -25.29 26.71 56.58
CA HIS A 284 -24.37 26.22 57.62
C HIS A 284 -23.34 27.32 57.95
N LEU A 285 -23.65 28.07 59.01
CA LEU A 285 -22.67 28.74 59.88
C LEU A 285 -21.84 27.72 60.65
#